data_AF-A0A0C1MP09-F1
#
_entry.id   AF-A0A0C1MP09-F1
#
_cell.length_a   1.000
_cell.length_b   1.000
_cell.length_c   1.000
_cell.angle_alpha   90.00
_cell.angle_beta   90.00
_cell.angle_gamma   90.00
#
_symmetry.space_group_name_H-M   'P 1'
#
loop_
_entity.id
_entity.type
_entity.pdbx_description
1 polymer ?
#
loop_
_entity_poly.entity_id
_entity_poly.type
_entity_poly.pdbx_seq_one_letter_code
_entity_poly.pdbx_strand_id
1 'polypeptide(L)'
;MQTHPFDKLTLENGGEFIFTPCPGTKEATLKASVSQLKHAGAEAIITLMYDSELQKNNAQNLALECQEQGVTWFQFPLPDDDAPNQDFTNAFNHHYNEVIDIINRQGTVAVHCKGGSGRTGLVIGLLMKRLGYTHSDIITQVQSIRPKALKHPAQVSFFEQF
;
A
#
# COMPACT_ATOMS: atom_id res chain seq x y z
N MET A 1 -11.36 -9.15 -20.60
CA MET A 1 -11.63 -8.54 -19.28
C MET A 1 -10.65 -7.41 -19.09
N GLN A 2 -11.09 -6.26 -18.58
CA GLN A 2 -10.19 -5.15 -18.28
C GLN A 2 -9.36 -5.47 -17.03
N THR A 3 -8.05 -5.19 -17.09
CA THR A 3 -7.08 -5.56 -16.06
C THR A 3 -6.75 -4.38 -15.16
N HIS A 4 -6.80 -4.59 -13.84
CA HIS A 4 -6.29 -3.66 -12.85
C HIS A 4 -4.76 -3.78 -12.80
N PRO A 5 -4.01 -2.70 -13.07
CA PRO A 5 -2.56 -2.77 -13.14
C PRO A 5 -1.95 -2.86 -11.74
N PHE A 6 -0.96 -3.72 -11.55
CA PHE A 6 -0.20 -3.80 -10.30
C PHE A 6 1.19 -4.38 -10.56
N ASP A 7 2.10 -4.16 -9.62
CA ASP A 7 3.43 -4.79 -9.61
C ASP A 7 3.69 -5.41 -8.24
N LYS A 8 4.62 -6.38 -8.18
CA LYS A 8 4.95 -7.12 -6.97
C LYS A 8 6.40 -6.92 -6.55
N LEU A 9 6.61 -6.87 -5.25
CA LEU A 9 7.91 -7.05 -4.60
C LEU A 9 7.84 -8.30 -3.73
N THR A 10 8.66 -9.30 -4.04
CA THR A 10 8.84 -10.48 -3.18
C THR A 10 10.04 -10.26 -2.26
N LEU A 11 9.82 -10.43 -0.96
CA LEU A 11 10.82 -10.27 0.09
C LEU A 11 11.62 -11.56 0.30
N GLU A 12 12.76 -11.47 1.00
CA GLU A 12 13.63 -12.63 1.27
C GLU A 12 12.95 -13.74 2.09
N ASN A 13 12.01 -13.36 2.97
CA ASN A 13 11.24 -14.30 3.77
C ASN A 13 10.10 -14.98 2.99
N GLY A 14 9.86 -14.57 1.74
CA GLY A 14 8.79 -15.07 0.86
C GLY A 14 7.48 -14.26 0.92
N GLY A 15 7.34 -13.30 1.84
CA GLY A 15 6.21 -12.39 1.85
C GLY A 15 6.25 -11.41 0.67
N GLU A 16 5.10 -10.86 0.28
CA GLU A 16 5.02 -9.98 -0.89
C GLU A 16 4.30 -8.66 -0.60
N PHE A 17 4.75 -7.60 -1.28
CA PHE A 17 4.01 -6.36 -1.40
C PHE A 17 3.50 -6.16 -2.82
N ILE A 18 2.24 -5.76 -2.97
CA ILE A 18 1.67 -5.32 -4.25
C ILE A 18 1.59 -3.79 -4.29
N PHE A 19 2.14 -3.19 -5.34
CA PHE A 19 2.06 -1.77 -5.65
C PHE A 19 0.95 -1.54 -6.68
N THR A 20 -0.11 -0.85 -6.29
CA THR A 20 -1.28 -0.70 -7.18
C THR A 20 -1.87 0.71 -7.10
N PRO A 21 -2.42 1.28 -8.19
CA PRO A 21 -3.25 2.48 -8.10
C PRO A 21 -4.57 2.16 -7.39
N CYS A 22 -5.37 3.20 -7.11
CA CYS A 22 -6.63 3.01 -6.40
C CYS A 22 -7.57 2.03 -7.18
N PRO A 23 -8.05 0.96 -6.53
CA PRO A 23 -9.02 0.04 -7.12
C PRO A 23 -10.25 0.77 -7.69
N GLY A 24 -10.70 0.39 -8.90
CA GLY A 24 -11.84 1.01 -9.55
C GLY A 24 -11.58 2.35 -10.27
N THR A 25 -10.35 2.88 -10.23
CA THR A 25 -10.00 4.16 -10.90
C THR A 25 -9.35 4.01 -12.27
N LYS A 26 -9.15 2.76 -12.72
CA LYS A 26 -8.58 2.41 -14.03
C LYS A 26 -9.67 1.75 -14.87
N GLU A 27 -9.28 0.87 -15.77
CA GLU A 27 -10.21 0.18 -16.66
C GLU A 27 -11.10 -0.80 -15.86
N ALA A 28 -10.51 -1.61 -14.97
CA ALA A 28 -11.27 -2.52 -14.13
C ALA A 28 -12.16 -1.79 -13.11
N THR A 29 -13.38 -2.30 -12.90
CA THR A 29 -14.30 -1.83 -11.85
C THR A 29 -13.72 -2.05 -10.46
N LEU A 30 -14.28 -1.40 -9.43
CA LEU A 30 -13.86 -1.57 -8.04
C LEU A 30 -13.86 -3.06 -7.63
N LYS A 31 -14.99 -3.73 -7.82
CA LYS A 31 -15.18 -5.17 -7.58
C LYS A 31 -14.17 -6.04 -8.32
N ALA A 32 -14.00 -5.78 -9.62
CA ALA A 32 -13.05 -6.53 -10.43
C ALA A 32 -11.60 -6.27 -9.99
N SER A 33 -11.27 -5.05 -9.57
CA SER A 33 -9.93 -4.70 -9.08
C SER A 33 -9.60 -5.42 -7.78
N VAL A 34 -10.51 -5.41 -6.80
CA VAL A 34 -10.34 -6.17 -5.54
C VAL A 34 -10.22 -7.67 -5.84
N SER A 35 -11.04 -8.20 -6.74
CA SER A 35 -10.97 -9.60 -7.14
C SER A 35 -9.63 -9.94 -7.79
N GLN A 36 -9.13 -9.10 -8.69
CA GLN A 36 -7.84 -9.32 -9.35
C GLN A 36 -6.66 -9.25 -8.37
N LEU A 37 -6.69 -8.32 -7.41
CA LEU A 37 -5.69 -8.26 -6.34
C LEU A 37 -5.73 -9.50 -5.45
N LYS A 38 -6.93 -9.98 -5.09
CA LYS A 38 -7.10 -11.23 -4.35
C LYS A 38 -6.56 -12.44 -5.14
N HIS A 39 -6.86 -12.55 -6.43
CA HIS A 39 -6.31 -13.60 -7.30
C HIS A 39 -4.79 -13.49 -7.45
N ALA A 40 -4.23 -12.29 -7.33
CA ALA A 40 -2.79 -12.07 -7.24
C ALA A 40 -2.20 -12.43 -5.86
N GLY A 41 -3.00 -12.94 -4.92
CA GLY A 41 -2.56 -13.41 -3.61
C GLY A 41 -2.76 -12.41 -2.47
N ALA A 42 -3.27 -11.20 -2.75
CA ALA A 42 -3.46 -10.19 -1.70
C ALA A 42 -4.42 -10.69 -0.61
N GLU A 43 -3.91 -10.80 0.61
CA GLU A 43 -4.68 -11.14 1.81
C GLU A 43 -5.19 -9.89 2.51
N ALA A 44 -4.47 -8.78 2.34
CA ALA A 44 -4.89 -7.47 2.81
C ALA A 44 -4.67 -6.38 1.75
N ILE A 45 -5.51 -5.34 1.81
CA ILE A 45 -5.38 -4.10 1.04
C ILE A 45 -5.26 -2.92 2.01
N ILE A 46 -4.19 -2.14 1.87
CA ILE A 46 -3.94 -0.91 2.62
C ILE A 46 -4.26 0.30 1.74
N THR A 47 -5.19 1.12 2.19
CA THR A 47 -5.56 2.39 1.58
C THR A 47 -4.87 3.56 2.26
N LEU A 48 -4.10 4.34 1.50
CA LEU A 48 -3.38 5.52 2.00
C LEU A 48 -4.14 6.84 1.83
N MET A 49 -5.35 6.77 1.28
CA MET A 49 -6.18 7.93 0.98
C MET A 49 -7.18 8.18 2.10
N TYR A 50 -7.49 9.46 2.33
CA TYR A 50 -8.61 9.85 3.19
C TYR A 50 -9.97 9.45 2.57
N ASP A 51 -11.02 9.36 3.38
CA ASP A 51 -12.38 9.07 2.91
C ASP A 51 -12.86 10.06 1.84
N SER A 52 -12.53 11.34 2.01
CA SER A 52 -12.85 12.38 1.04
C SER A 52 -12.14 12.17 -0.31
N GLU A 53 -10.93 11.63 -0.30
CA GLU A 53 -10.22 11.23 -1.52
C GLU A 53 -10.85 9.97 -2.12
N LEU A 54 -11.21 8.96 -1.33
CA LEU A 54 -11.91 7.77 -1.82
C LEU A 54 -13.23 8.13 -2.51
N GLN A 55 -14.03 9.02 -1.90
CA GLN A 55 -15.28 9.50 -2.48
C GLN A 55 -15.04 10.24 -3.81
N LYS A 56 -14.05 11.15 -3.86
CA LYS A 56 -13.69 11.86 -5.11
C LYS A 56 -13.23 10.92 -6.23
N ASN A 57 -12.72 9.74 -5.89
CA ASN A 57 -12.27 8.74 -6.85
C ASN A 57 -13.29 7.60 -7.06
N ASN A 58 -14.53 7.73 -6.57
CA ASN A 58 -15.59 6.71 -6.65
C ASN A 58 -15.21 5.35 -6.03
N ALA A 59 -14.35 5.37 -5.00
CA ALA A 59 -13.81 4.19 -4.31
C ALA A 59 -14.28 4.11 -2.84
N GLN A 60 -15.30 4.86 -2.44
CA GLN A 60 -15.82 4.88 -1.06
C GLN A 60 -16.33 3.51 -0.57
N ASN A 61 -16.73 2.63 -1.48
CA ASN A 61 -17.19 1.28 -1.16
C ASN A 61 -16.04 0.25 -1.09
N LEU A 62 -14.77 0.67 -1.17
CA LEU A 62 -13.63 -0.24 -1.21
C LEU A 62 -13.57 -1.13 0.04
N ALA A 63 -13.78 -0.56 1.23
CA ALA A 63 -13.80 -1.33 2.48
C ALA A 63 -14.87 -2.44 2.46
N LEU A 64 -16.08 -2.10 1.99
CA LEU A 64 -17.19 -3.05 1.85
C LEU A 64 -16.86 -4.16 0.84
N GLU A 65 -16.30 -3.80 -0.32
CA GLU A 65 -15.94 -4.78 -1.34
C GLU A 65 -14.82 -5.72 -0.88
N CYS A 66 -13.82 -5.22 -0.15
CA CYS A 66 -12.81 -6.06 0.49
C CYS A 66 -13.45 -7.05 1.46
N GLN A 67 -14.37 -6.59 2.32
CA GLN A 67 -15.08 -7.43 3.27
C GLN A 67 -15.92 -8.51 2.57
N GLU A 68 -16.70 -8.15 1.55
CA GLU A 68 -17.51 -9.09 0.76
C GLU A 68 -16.67 -10.17 0.07
N GLN A 69 -15.43 -9.84 -0.29
CA GLN A 69 -14.50 -10.76 -0.92
C GLN A 69 -13.56 -11.46 0.07
N GLY A 70 -13.67 -11.22 1.38
CA GLY A 70 -12.81 -11.83 2.39
C GLY A 70 -11.35 -11.41 2.29
N VAL A 71 -11.09 -10.14 1.92
CA VAL A 71 -9.78 -9.49 1.94
C VAL A 71 -9.76 -8.51 3.11
N THR A 72 -8.75 -8.58 3.97
CA THR A 72 -8.63 -7.65 5.09
C THR A 72 -8.36 -6.24 4.56
N TRP A 73 -9.04 -5.23 5.12
CA TRP A 73 -8.84 -3.85 4.71
C TRP A 73 -8.30 -3.01 5.85
N PHE A 74 -7.25 -2.25 5.57
CA PHE A 74 -6.68 -1.26 6.48
C PHE A 74 -6.66 0.10 5.82
N GLN A 75 -6.80 1.17 6.61
CA GLN A 75 -6.68 2.53 6.12
C GLN A 75 -5.63 3.27 6.94
N PHE A 76 -4.58 3.75 6.27
CA PHE A 76 -3.52 4.59 6.86
C PHE A 76 -3.54 5.96 6.17
N PRO A 77 -4.45 6.87 6.55
CA PRO A 77 -4.63 8.15 5.86
C PRO A 77 -3.32 8.94 5.84
N LEU A 78 -2.84 9.26 4.64
CA LEU A 78 -1.57 9.96 4.42
C LEU A 78 -1.81 11.11 3.44
N PRO A 79 -1.51 12.37 3.82
CA PRO A 79 -1.70 13.53 2.95
C PRO A 79 -0.96 13.38 1.61
N ASP A 80 -1.56 13.87 0.53
CA ASP A 80 -0.91 13.81 -0.79
C ASP A 80 0.30 14.74 -0.86
N ASP A 81 1.40 14.26 -1.44
CA ASP A 81 2.68 14.98 -1.59
C ASP A 81 3.26 15.61 -0.31
N ASP A 82 2.90 15.09 0.87
CA ASP A 82 3.44 15.54 2.16
C ASP A 82 4.05 14.37 2.95
N ALA A 83 4.66 14.69 4.10
CA ALA A 83 5.09 13.72 5.08
C ALA A 83 3.88 13.10 5.82
N PRO A 84 4.01 11.86 6.31
CA PRO A 84 3.06 11.28 7.24
C PRO A 84 2.83 12.16 8.47
N ASN A 85 1.56 12.27 8.90
CA ASN A 85 1.14 13.06 10.04
C ASN A 85 0.65 12.16 11.21
N GLN A 86 -0.03 12.76 12.18
CA GLN A 86 -0.55 12.03 13.34
C GLN A 86 -1.64 11.01 12.97
N ASP A 87 -2.49 11.31 11.98
CA ASP A 87 -3.54 10.38 11.52
C ASP A 87 -2.90 9.09 10.99
N PHE A 88 -1.90 9.24 10.11
CA PHE A 88 -1.12 8.11 9.61
C PHE A 88 -0.46 7.36 10.76
N THR A 89 0.23 8.08 11.65
CA THR A 89 1.04 7.48 12.72
C THR A 89 0.17 6.66 13.68
N ASN A 90 -1.02 7.17 14.03
CA ASN A 90 -1.99 6.47 14.85
C ASN A 90 -2.49 5.19 14.17
N ALA A 91 -2.95 5.30 12.92
CA ALA A 91 -3.48 4.16 12.17
C ALA A 91 -2.41 3.10 11.90
N PHE A 92 -1.21 3.53 11.50
CA PHE A 92 -0.06 2.65 11.28
C PHE A 92 0.30 1.92 12.57
N ASN A 93 0.50 2.63 13.69
CA ASN A 93 0.87 1.99 14.96
C ASN A 93 -0.23 1.07 15.51
N HIS A 94 -1.49 1.33 15.19
CA HIS A 94 -2.61 0.47 15.60
C HIS A 94 -2.61 -0.87 14.86
N HIS A 95 -2.32 -0.87 13.56
CA HIS A 95 -2.48 -2.04 12.69
C HIS A 95 -1.18 -2.69 12.20
N TYR A 96 -0.01 -2.08 12.43
CA TYR A 96 1.24 -2.56 11.82
C TYR A 96 1.55 -4.01 12.19
N ASN A 97 1.27 -4.43 13.43
CA ASN A 97 1.51 -5.81 13.86
C ASN A 97 0.73 -6.80 12.98
N GLU A 98 -0.54 -6.53 12.72
CA GLU A 98 -1.38 -7.38 11.86
C GLU A 98 -0.83 -7.45 10.43
N VAL A 99 -0.38 -6.32 9.88
CA VAL A 99 0.22 -6.26 8.55
C VAL A 99 1.53 -7.05 8.49
N ILE A 100 2.40 -6.88 9.49
CA ILE A 100 3.70 -7.56 9.57
C ILE A 100 3.53 -9.06 9.78
N ASP A 101 2.52 -9.48 10.55
CA ASP A 101 2.20 -10.90 10.73
C ASP A 101 1.81 -11.57 9.41
N ILE A 102 1.03 -10.90 8.55
CA ILE A 102 0.73 -11.38 7.19
C ILE A 102 2.01 -11.60 6.40
N ILE A 103 2.94 -10.63 6.42
CA ILE A 103 4.20 -10.74 5.68
C ILE A 103 5.11 -11.84 6.25
N ASN A 104 5.19 -11.96 7.58
CA ASN A 104 6.04 -12.95 8.24
C ASN A 104 5.59 -14.39 7.99
N ARG A 105 4.30 -14.63 7.79
CA ARG A 105 3.75 -15.92 7.36
C ARG A 105 3.72 -16.10 5.83
N GLN A 106 4.54 -15.33 5.12
CA GLN A 106 4.71 -15.40 3.65
C GLN A 106 3.45 -14.99 2.85
N GLY A 107 2.59 -14.19 3.47
CA GLY A 107 1.40 -13.62 2.83
C GLY A 107 1.73 -12.41 1.96
N THR A 108 0.69 -11.93 1.25
CA THR A 108 0.80 -10.77 0.36
C THR A 108 -0.07 -9.60 0.85
N VAL A 109 0.50 -8.40 0.87
CA VAL A 109 -0.23 -7.16 1.21
C VAL A 109 -0.18 -6.20 0.03
N ALA A 110 -1.35 -5.78 -0.46
CA ALA A 110 -1.45 -4.74 -1.47
C ALA A 110 -1.54 -3.36 -0.83
N VAL A 111 -0.79 -2.39 -1.34
CA VAL A 111 -0.77 -1.01 -0.84
C VAL A 111 -1.09 -0.06 -1.99
N HIS A 112 -2.00 0.88 -1.76
CA HIS A 112 -2.38 1.85 -2.77
C HIS A 112 -2.59 3.26 -2.19
N CYS A 113 -2.26 4.25 -3.01
CA CYS A 113 -2.76 5.61 -2.89
C CYS A 113 -3.69 5.91 -4.06
N LYS A 114 -3.66 7.13 -4.62
CA LYS A 114 -4.34 7.42 -5.89
C LYS A 114 -3.65 6.74 -7.06
N GLY A 115 -2.35 7.01 -7.23
CA GLY A 115 -1.56 6.58 -8.40
C GLY A 115 -0.69 5.33 -8.19
N GLY A 116 -0.52 4.85 -6.96
CA GLY A 116 0.26 3.65 -6.66
C GLY A 116 1.79 3.83 -6.69
N SER A 117 2.29 5.07 -6.55
CA SER A 117 3.73 5.39 -6.67
C SER A 117 4.32 6.04 -5.42
N GLY A 118 4.07 7.35 -5.18
CA GLY A 118 4.75 8.12 -4.12
C GLY A 118 4.44 7.63 -2.70
N ARG A 119 3.23 7.92 -2.20
CA ARG A 119 2.72 7.45 -0.90
C ARG A 119 2.85 5.93 -0.73
N THR A 120 2.50 5.17 -1.79
CA THR A 120 2.59 3.71 -1.81
C THR A 120 4.00 3.21 -1.51
N GLY A 121 5.01 3.73 -2.23
CA GLY A 121 6.39 3.31 -2.03
C GLY A 121 6.96 3.76 -0.69
N LEU A 122 6.56 4.93 -0.18
CA LEU A 122 6.91 5.34 1.18
C LEU A 122 6.43 4.34 2.22
N VAL A 123 5.13 3.99 2.21
CA VAL A 123 4.56 3.11 3.24
C VAL A 123 5.10 1.69 3.13
N ILE A 124 5.29 1.16 1.92
CA ILE A 124 5.98 -0.13 1.75
C ILE A 124 7.40 -0.06 2.32
N GLY A 125 8.13 1.04 2.08
CA GLY A 125 9.46 1.24 2.67
C GLY A 125 9.44 1.27 4.21
N LEU A 126 8.46 1.93 4.82
CA LEU A 126 8.28 1.95 6.28
C LEU A 126 7.99 0.55 6.85
N LEU A 127 7.17 -0.25 6.16
CA LEU A 127 6.90 -1.64 6.54
C LEU A 127 8.17 -2.50 6.41
N MET A 128 8.93 -2.36 5.32
CA MET A 128 10.22 -3.04 5.14
C MET A 128 11.23 -2.67 6.23
N LYS A 129 11.26 -1.40 6.66
CA LYS A 129 12.10 -0.95 7.78
C LYS A 129 11.72 -1.65 9.09
N ARG A 130 10.43 -1.87 9.35
CA ARG A 130 9.96 -2.67 10.50
C ARG A 130 10.31 -4.15 10.41
N LEU A 131 10.46 -4.67 9.18
CA LEU A 131 10.95 -6.03 8.92
C LEU A 131 12.48 -6.15 9.03
N GLY A 132 13.20 -5.07 9.33
CA GLY A 132 14.65 -5.07 9.55
C GLY A 132 15.50 -4.81 8.31
N TYR A 133 14.89 -4.43 7.17
CA TYR A 133 15.65 -4.08 5.98
C TYR A 133 16.44 -2.78 6.18
N THR A 134 17.62 -2.69 5.60
CA THR A 134 18.44 -1.47 5.66
C THR A 134 17.87 -0.38 4.77
N HIS A 135 18.20 0.89 5.06
CA HIS A 135 17.75 2.02 4.24
C HIS A 135 18.14 1.89 2.77
N SER A 136 19.36 1.44 2.46
CA SER A 136 19.82 1.28 1.08
C SER A 136 19.05 0.19 0.34
N ASP A 137 18.76 -0.92 1.02
CA ASP A 137 18.02 -2.04 0.42
C ASP A 137 16.59 -1.62 0.11
N ILE A 138 15.95 -0.91 1.04
CA ILE A 138 14.59 -0.40 0.87
C ILE A 138 14.53 0.54 -0.34
N ILE A 139 15.42 1.54 -0.40
CA ILE A 139 15.44 2.49 -1.52
C ILE A 139 15.65 1.74 -2.84
N THR A 140 16.61 0.83 -2.88
CA THR A 140 16.95 0.05 -4.09
C THR A 140 15.76 -0.79 -4.56
N GLN A 141 15.16 -1.57 -3.67
CA GLN A 141 14.06 -2.49 -4.01
C GLN A 141 12.79 -1.72 -4.38
N VAL A 142 12.38 -0.75 -3.56
CA VAL A 142 11.17 0.06 -3.81
C VAL A 142 11.31 0.86 -5.10
N GLN A 143 12.45 1.50 -5.35
CA GLN A 143 12.66 2.30 -6.56
C GLN A 143 12.84 1.45 -7.82
N SER A 144 13.23 0.18 -7.70
CA SER A 144 13.24 -0.73 -8.86
C SER A 144 11.84 -0.95 -9.45
N ILE A 145 10.80 -0.90 -8.61
CA ILE A 145 9.39 -1.05 -9.02
C ILE A 145 8.71 0.31 -9.23
N ARG A 146 9.00 1.29 -8.37
CA ARG A 146 8.47 2.65 -8.45
C ARG A 146 9.62 3.65 -8.44
N PRO A 147 10.23 3.97 -9.60
CA PRO A 147 11.38 4.87 -9.68
C PRO A 147 11.16 6.29 -9.13
N LYS A 148 9.92 6.68 -8.85
CA LYS A 148 9.56 7.99 -8.27
C LYS A 148 9.29 7.94 -6.77
N ALA A 149 9.22 6.76 -6.16
CA ALA A 149 9.02 6.61 -4.71
C ALA A 149 10.26 7.07 -3.93
N LEU A 150 10.06 7.56 -2.70
CA LEU A 150 11.15 8.01 -1.81
C LEU A 150 12.06 9.07 -2.47
N LYS A 151 11.47 10.00 -3.24
CA LYS A 151 12.18 11.15 -3.84
C LYS A 151 11.65 12.51 -3.39
N HIS A 152 10.43 12.55 -2.86
CA HIS A 152 9.85 13.80 -2.38
C HIS A 152 10.55 14.22 -1.08
N PRO A 153 11.07 15.46 -0.95
CA PRO A 153 11.88 15.85 0.20
C PRO A 153 11.22 15.58 1.56
N ALA A 154 9.95 15.93 1.72
CA ALA A 154 9.22 15.70 2.97
C ALA A 154 9.12 14.20 3.33
N GLN A 155 8.94 13.34 2.32
CA GLN A 155 8.82 11.89 2.53
C GLN A 155 10.17 11.24 2.82
N VAL A 156 11.23 11.73 2.18
CA VAL A 156 12.61 11.28 2.45
C VAL A 156 13.02 11.65 3.87
N SER A 157 12.82 12.91 4.27
CA SER A 157 13.14 13.35 5.63
C SER A 157 12.37 12.57 6.69
N PHE A 158 11.09 12.26 6.47
CA PHE A 158 10.35 11.38 7.37
C PHE A 158 10.93 9.96 7.40
N PHE A 159 11.20 9.37 6.23
CA PHE A 159 11.70 8.01 6.13
C PHE A 159 13.06 7.83 6.85
N GLU A 160 13.95 8.82 6.74
CA GLU A 160 15.26 8.84 7.41
C GLU A 160 15.14 8.91 8.94
N GLN A 161 14.10 9.57 9.47
CA GLN A 161 13.89 9.78 10.90
C GLN A 161 13.04 8.69 11.59
N PHE A 162 12.35 7.85 10.80
CA PHE A 162 11.49 6.77 11.29
C PHE A 162 12.26 5.67 12.03
#